data_AF-A0A4Y1Z6G7-F1
#
_entry.id   AF-A0A4Y1Z6G7-F1
#
_cell.length_a   1.000
_cell.length_b   1.000
_cell.length_c   1.000
_cell.angle_alpha   90.00
_cell.angle_beta   90.00
_cell.angle_gamma   90.00
#
_symmetry.space_group_name_H-M   'P 1'
#
loop_
_entity.id
_entity.type
_entity.pdbx_description
1 polymer ?
#
loop_
_entity_poly.entity_id
_entity_poly.type
_entity_poly.pdbx_seq_one_letter_code
_entity_poly.pdbx_strand_id
1 'polypeptide(L)' 'MPEYNGLLPLYKPRGMTSHDCVFRLRKLLKFRKIGHTGTLDPASTVF' A
#
# COMPACT_ATOMS: atom_id res chain seq x y z
N MET A 1 16.84 11.20 7.54
CA MET A 1 15.52 11.28 6.88
C MET A 1 14.48 11.38 7.98
N PRO A 2 13.45 12.24 7.83
CA PRO A 2 12.37 12.33 8.81
C PRO A 2 11.75 10.95 9.06
N GLU A 3 11.41 10.66 10.30
CA GLU A 3 10.65 9.48 10.66
C GLU A 3 9.16 9.75 10.40
N TYR A 4 8.59 9.08 9.41
CA TYR A 4 7.16 9.20 9.08
C TYR A 4 6.39 8.12 9.84
N ASN A 5 5.45 8.56 10.68
CA ASN A 5 4.53 7.70 11.41
C ASN A 5 3.10 8.08 11.03
N GLY A 6 2.39 7.19 10.36
CA GLY A 6 1.03 7.48 9.91
C GLY A 6 0.39 6.35 9.11
N LEU A 7 -0.87 6.57 8.76
CA LEU A 7 -1.64 5.72 7.87
C LEU A 7 -1.89 6.48 6.56
N LEU A 8 -1.81 5.76 5.44
CA LEU A 8 -2.15 6.27 4.13
C LEU A 8 -3.36 5.46 3.62
N PRO A 9 -4.58 6.01 3.67
CA PRO A 9 -5.72 5.40 3.01
C PRO A 9 -5.43 5.21 1.52
N LEU A 10 -5.71 4.02 1.01
CA LEU A 10 -5.35 3.63 -0.34
C LEU A 10 -6.55 2.98 -1.01
N TYR A 11 -7.06 3.65 -2.04
CA TYR A 11 -7.98 3.02 -2.96
C TYR A 11 -7.28 1.92 -3.77
N LYS A 12 -7.46 0.65 -3.37
CA LYS A 12 -6.75 -0.49 -3.98
C LYS A 12 -7.30 -0.77 -5.39
N PRO A 13 -6.50 -0.65 -6.46
CA PRO A 13 -6.97 -0.97 -7.80
C PRO A 13 -7.39 -2.43 -7.92
N ARG A 14 -8.43 -2.69 -8.71
CA ARG A 14 -8.83 -4.05 -9.08
C ARG A 14 -7.73 -4.70 -9.92
N GLY A 15 -7.54 -6.00 -9.74
CA GLY A 15 -6.49 -6.77 -10.39
C GLY A 15 -5.11 -6.69 -9.75
N MET A 16 -4.92 -5.88 -8.68
CA MET A 16 -3.66 -5.84 -7.92
C MET A 16 -3.79 -6.56 -6.58
N THR A 17 -2.75 -7.28 -6.16
CA THR A 17 -2.68 -7.77 -4.77
C THR A 17 -2.40 -6.59 -3.80
N SER A 18 -2.71 -6.77 -2.51
CA SER A 18 -2.27 -5.82 -1.47
C SER A 18 -0.75 -5.63 -1.45
N HIS A 19 0.00 -6.70 -1.74
CA HIS A 19 1.46 -6.68 -1.77
C HIS A 19 2.00 -5.83 -2.94
N ASP A 20 1.41 -5.96 -4.13
CA ASP A 20 1.79 -5.15 -5.31
C ASP A 20 1.62 -3.66 -5.03
N CYS A 21 0.54 -3.28 -4.34
CA CYS A 21 0.28 -1.91 -3.95
C CYS A 21 1.37 -1.37 -3.01
N VAL A 22 1.72 -2.13 -1.97
CA VAL A 22 2.80 -1.77 -1.05
C VAL A 22 4.13 -1.66 -1.77
N PHE A 23 4.45 -2.58 -2.69
CA PHE A 23 5.69 -2.54 -3.46
C PHE A 23 5.79 -1.31 -4.36
N ARG A 24 4.69 -0.92 -5.03
CA ARG A 24 4.64 0.33 -5.82
C ARG A 24 4.81 1.56 -4.94
N LEU A 25 4.08 1.64 -3.82
CA LEU A 25 4.19 2.76 -2.88
C LEU A 25 5.60 2.88 -2.29
N ARG A 26 6.25 1.75 -1.98
CA ARG A 26 7.64 1.72 -1.51
C ARG A 26 8.59 2.42 -2.48
N LYS A 27 8.43 2.16 -3.79
CA LYS A 27 9.24 2.80 -4.85
C LYS A 27 8.90 4.27 -5.03
N LEU A 28 7.61 4.60 -5.08
CA LEU A 28 7.12 5.96 -5.33
C LEU A 28 7.50 6.92 -4.18
N LEU A 29 7.24 6.51 -2.94
CA LEU A 29 7.46 7.31 -1.74
C LEU A 29 8.90 7.20 -1.19
N LYS A 30 9.71 6.28 -1.74
CA LYS A 30 11.09 5.98 -1.31
C LYS A 30 11.17 5.59 0.17
N PHE A 31 10.15 4.91 0.69
CA PHE A 31 10.12 4.44 2.08
C PHE A 31 10.82 3.10 2.26
N ARG A 32 11.57 2.96 3.36
CA ARG A 32 12.16 1.67 3.76
C ARG A 32 11.22 0.80 4.60
N LYS A 33 10.26 1.41 5.32
CA LYS A 33 9.27 0.72 6.15
C LYS A 33 7.86 1.14 5.72
N ILE A 34 7.10 0.19 5.19
CA ILE A 34 5.70 0.35 4.76
C ILE A 34 5.06 -1.05 4.73
N GLY A 35 3.77 -1.14 5.08
CA GLY A 35 3.00 -2.38 5.09
C GLY A 35 1.51 -2.11 4.94
N HIS A 36 0.70 -3.16 5.01
CA HIS A 36 -0.76 -3.07 5.00
C HIS A 36 -1.33 -3.69 6.29
N THR A 37 -2.48 -3.20 6.74
CA THR A 37 -3.16 -3.70 7.95
C THR A 37 -4.07 -4.91 7.68
N GLY A 38 -4.24 -5.29 6.41
CA GLY A 38 -5.00 -6.46 6.00
C GLY A 38 -4.85 -6.74 4.51
N THR A 39 -5.13 -7.99 4.12
CA THR A 39 -5.09 -8.41 2.71
C THR A 39 -6.48 -8.31 2.11
N LEU A 40 -6.55 -7.83 0.86
CA LEU A 40 -7.76 -7.76 0.08
C LEU A 40 -7.60 -8.64 -1.16
N ASP A 41 -8.70 -9.26 -1.58
CA ASP A 41 -8.72 -10.03 -2.82
C ASP A 41 -8.33 -9.13 -4.02
N PRO A 42 -7.52 -9.63 -4.97
CA PRO A 42 -7.18 -8.88 -6.17
C PRO A 42 -8.39 -8.36 -6.94
N ALA A 43 -9.49 -9.11 -6.99
CA ALA A 43 -10.73 -8.74 -7.64
C ALA A 43 -11.56 -7.71 -6.86
N SER A 44 -11.12 -7.28 -5.67
CA SER A 44 -11.79 -6.27 -4.85
C SER A 44 -11.13 -4.90 -4.98
N THR A 45 -11.95 -3.86 -4.81
CA THR A 45 -11.53 -2.45 -4.74
C THR A 45 -12.26 -1.78 -3.59
N VAL A 46 -11.50 -1.19 -2.68
CA VAL A 46 -11.97 -0.48 -1.49
C VAL A 46 -11.01 0.66 -1.18
N PHE A 47 -11.48 1.67 -0.43
CA PHE A 47 -10.71 2.82 0.04
C PHE A 47 -9.97 2.52 1.36
#